data_AF-A0A0G1TT71-F1
#
_entry.id   AF-A0A0G1TT71-F1
#
_cell.length_a   1.000
_cell.length_b   1.000
_cell.length_c   1.000
_cell.angle_alpha   90.00
_cell.angle_beta   90.00
_cell.angle_gamma   90.00
#
_symmetry.space_group_name_H-M   'P 1'
#
loop_
_entity.id
_entity.type
_entity.pdbx_description
1 polymer ?
#
loop_
_entity_poly.entity_id
_entity_poly.type
_entity_poly.pdbx_seq_one_letter_code
_entity_poly.pdbx_strand_id
1 'polypeptide(L)'
;MLRAAVLLLLTSALCQAQETEPQREDIFIALPEFYWSFQENPRPASIGAGYELNAPPKGKIRRYFISCAGENGMISESAELDEPTFYTLTKRILSYGVSDTALPCNGINRGYQNFVRNILRYNIISEAELRRVGKGYRGSHWIESLYCLQEVVPDLITKEEWKSEVTQSLNDYCVILSELAAGTLPDTVRMWLDSRLPRQSGDESESTFRDFAPLYAILVSKGVGIAPPIQKRLLLSFLNGRFLVDSEIRKAYADLRLPIPDKEVLASAMKDFIESLDYPASEIVSECRSFGIGFPKEHARVYRDRLLARGGDLEDVLYLVREAGEDAKPELWEKYAYSALRGYLRKFPQESDCYRAAVEGYRRVAEAGIAIDHSITERLVEAVDDASVRMRDLITAYRLAGRNLKSELVIGQLERRLEYSH
;
A
#
# COMPACT_ATOMS: atom_id res chain seq x y z
N MET A 1 3.90 -36.62 75.13
CA MET A 1 2.91 -36.39 74.06
C MET A 1 2.77 -34.92 73.65
N LEU A 2 2.79 -33.94 74.58
CA LEU A 2 2.69 -32.51 74.22
C LEU A 2 3.80 -31.99 73.29
N ARG A 3 5.05 -32.46 73.43
CA ARG A 3 6.18 -32.01 72.58
C ARG A 3 6.07 -32.45 71.11
N ALA A 4 5.44 -33.59 70.84
CA ALA A 4 5.25 -34.09 69.47
C ALA A 4 4.13 -33.33 68.74
N ALA A 5 3.07 -32.94 69.47
CA ALA A 5 1.97 -32.15 68.92
C ALA A 5 2.40 -30.71 68.59
N VAL A 6 3.26 -30.11 69.41
CA VAL A 6 3.81 -28.76 69.15
C VAL A 6 4.78 -28.77 67.96
N LEU A 7 5.59 -29.83 67.80
CA LEU A 7 6.48 -29.97 66.64
C LEU A 7 5.67 -30.14 65.33
N LEU A 8 4.58 -30.92 65.36
CA LEU A 8 3.71 -31.13 64.20
C LEU A 8 2.95 -29.86 63.78
N LEU A 9 2.49 -29.06 64.75
CA LEU A 9 1.85 -27.75 64.51
C LEU A 9 2.84 -26.69 63.99
N LEU A 10 4.08 -26.72 64.44
CA LEU A 10 5.12 -25.83 63.91
C LEU A 10 5.55 -26.24 62.50
N THR A 11 5.68 -27.55 62.21
CA THR A 11 5.99 -28.01 60.86
C THR A 11 4.83 -27.82 59.87
N SER A 12 3.56 -27.91 60.30
CA SER A 12 2.42 -27.63 59.42
C SER A 12 2.22 -26.14 59.16
N ALA A 13 2.50 -25.28 60.14
CA ALA A 13 2.53 -23.83 59.96
C ALA A 13 3.72 -23.37 59.09
N LEU A 14 4.89 -24.00 59.22
CA LEU A 14 6.05 -23.76 58.36
C LEU A 14 5.88 -24.33 56.93
N CYS A 15 5.13 -25.42 56.75
CA CYS A 15 4.78 -25.94 55.41
C CYS A 15 3.69 -25.14 54.70
N GLN A 16 2.94 -24.27 55.40
CA GLN A 16 1.99 -23.34 54.78
C GLN A 16 2.57 -21.95 54.50
N ALA A 17 3.79 -21.67 54.94
CA ALA A 17 4.54 -20.46 54.64
C ALA A 17 5.69 -20.72 53.65
N GLN A 18 5.52 -21.69 52.74
CA GLN A 18 6.30 -21.69 51.51
C GLN A 18 5.68 -20.60 50.63
N GLU A 19 6.05 -19.35 50.91
CA GLU A 19 5.88 -18.23 49.98
C GLU A 19 6.53 -18.68 48.67
N THR A 20 5.71 -19.17 47.74
CA THR A 20 6.13 -19.39 46.36
C THR A 20 6.73 -18.07 45.91
N GLU A 21 8.02 -18.09 45.56
CA GLU A 21 8.73 -16.91 45.07
C GLU A 21 7.82 -16.18 44.07
N PRO A 22 7.67 -14.85 44.19
CA PRO A 22 6.74 -14.12 43.35
C PRO A 22 7.10 -14.36 41.88
N GLN A 23 6.14 -14.92 41.14
CA GLN A 23 6.34 -15.18 39.73
C GLN A 23 6.49 -13.85 39.00
N ARG A 24 7.64 -13.65 38.37
CA ARG A 24 7.90 -12.47 37.56
C ARG A 24 7.20 -12.64 36.20
N GLU A 25 6.45 -11.63 35.81
CA GLU A 25 5.69 -11.61 34.56
C GLU A 25 6.01 -10.31 33.82
N ASP A 26 6.61 -10.44 32.63
CA ASP A 26 6.89 -9.28 31.79
C ASP A 26 5.68 -9.02 30.86
N ILE A 27 5.13 -7.81 30.93
CA ILE A 27 3.95 -7.36 30.19
C ILE A 27 4.43 -6.52 29.01
N PHE A 28 4.35 -7.08 27.80
CA PHE A 28 4.73 -6.37 26.57
C PHE A 28 3.48 -5.89 25.84
N ILE A 29 3.43 -4.58 25.58
CA ILE A 29 2.36 -3.95 24.80
C ILE A 29 2.96 -3.12 23.68
N ALA A 30 2.61 -3.47 22.45
CA ALA A 30 2.90 -2.64 21.29
C ALA A 30 1.82 -1.57 21.10
N LEU A 31 2.22 -0.33 20.89
CA LEU A 31 1.34 0.81 20.60
C LEU A 31 1.63 1.36 19.20
N PRO A 32 0.60 1.74 18.43
CA PRO A 32 0.81 2.57 17.24
C PRO A 32 1.58 3.83 17.57
N GLU A 33 2.48 4.23 16.68
CA GLU A 33 3.29 5.46 16.78
C GLU A 33 2.46 6.71 17.12
N PHE A 34 1.23 6.80 16.59
CA PHE A 34 0.28 7.86 16.93
C PHE A 34 0.08 8.06 18.45
N TYR A 35 -0.07 6.97 19.21
CA TYR A 35 -0.28 7.03 20.66
C TYR A 35 0.99 7.34 21.45
N TRP A 36 2.16 7.21 20.81
CA TRP A 36 3.44 7.56 21.44
C TRP A 36 3.52 9.05 21.76
N SER A 37 3.00 9.90 20.86
CA SER A 37 2.93 11.35 21.04
C SER A 37 2.10 11.81 22.25
N PHE A 38 1.22 10.96 22.78
CA PHE A 38 0.41 11.26 23.98
C PHE A 38 1.20 11.18 25.29
N GLN A 39 2.43 10.66 25.27
CA GLN A 39 3.33 10.78 26.42
C GLN A 39 3.78 12.23 26.61
N GLU A 40 4.01 12.95 25.51
CA GLU A 40 4.56 14.31 25.51
C GLU A 40 3.47 15.40 25.61
N ASN A 41 2.28 15.15 25.06
CA ASN A 41 1.16 16.10 25.09
C ASN A 41 -0.15 15.42 25.54
N PRO A 42 -0.44 15.41 26.86
CA PRO A 42 -1.66 14.80 27.39
C PRO A 42 -2.88 15.59 26.96
N ARG A 43 -3.69 14.99 26.09
CA ARG A 43 -5.01 15.52 25.75
C ARG A 43 -6.06 15.07 26.82
N PRO A 44 -7.16 15.82 27.02
CA PRO A 44 -8.21 15.46 27.99
C PRO A 44 -9.06 14.27 27.54
N ALA A 45 -9.25 13.29 28.43
CA ALA A 45 -10.01 12.06 28.16
C ALA A 45 -11.38 12.36 27.54
N SER A 46 -11.63 11.81 26.36
CA SER A 46 -12.88 12.05 25.61
C SER A 46 -14.08 11.29 26.17
N ILE A 47 -13.83 10.29 27.04
CA ILE A 47 -14.84 9.43 27.65
C ILE A 47 -14.57 9.32 29.14
N GLY A 48 -15.62 9.44 29.95
CA GLY A 48 -15.56 9.41 31.41
C GLY A 48 -14.88 8.14 31.94
N ALA A 49 -13.97 8.32 32.90
CA ALA A 49 -13.11 7.30 33.50
C ALA A 49 -13.84 6.40 34.53
N GLY A 50 -15.05 5.91 34.20
CA GLY A 50 -15.86 5.07 35.09
C GLY A 50 -15.47 3.58 35.13
N TYR A 51 -14.33 3.20 34.55
CA TYR A 51 -13.86 1.83 34.49
C TYR A 51 -12.56 1.62 35.28
N GLU A 52 -12.40 0.41 35.79
CA GLU A 52 -11.25 0.04 36.62
C GLU A 52 -10.27 -0.85 35.84
N LEU A 53 -8.98 -0.69 36.15
CA LEU A 53 -7.94 -1.61 35.71
C LEU A 53 -7.57 -2.52 36.88
N ASN A 54 -7.36 -3.80 36.61
CA ASN A 54 -7.04 -4.79 37.61
C ASN A 54 -5.64 -4.56 38.17
N ALA A 55 -5.48 -4.62 39.49
CA ALA A 55 -4.16 -4.70 40.10
C ALA A 55 -3.45 -6.01 39.72
N PRO A 56 -2.11 -6.08 39.83
CA PRO A 56 -1.37 -7.33 39.66
C PRO A 56 -1.95 -8.45 40.54
N PRO A 57 -2.07 -9.69 40.03
CA PRO A 57 -2.50 -10.82 40.84
C PRO A 57 -1.59 -10.98 42.07
N LYS A 58 -2.18 -11.34 43.22
CA LYS A 58 -1.41 -11.60 44.44
C LYS A 58 -0.30 -12.63 44.16
N GLY A 59 0.93 -12.31 44.57
CA GLY A 59 2.09 -13.17 44.37
C GLY A 59 2.75 -13.07 42.99
N LYS A 60 2.34 -12.12 42.12
CA LYS A 60 3.04 -11.79 40.88
C LYS A 60 3.73 -10.44 40.97
N ILE A 61 4.95 -10.35 40.45
CA ILE A 61 5.65 -9.08 40.21
C ILE A 61 5.65 -8.83 38.71
N ARG A 62 5.05 -7.71 38.28
CA ARG A 62 4.95 -7.34 36.86
C ARG A 62 5.98 -6.29 36.49
N ARG A 63 6.60 -6.45 35.32
CA ARG A 63 7.36 -5.39 34.65
C ARG A 63 6.63 -5.02 33.38
N TYR A 64 6.59 -3.73 33.06
CA TYR A 64 5.75 -3.22 31.98
C TYR A 64 6.64 -2.65 30.88
N PHE A 65 6.51 -3.19 29.69
CA PHE A 65 7.24 -2.77 28.51
C PHE A 65 6.26 -2.29 27.46
N ILE A 66 6.51 -1.08 26.96
CA ILE A 66 5.76 -0.52 25.85
C ILE A 66 6.67 -0.37 24.66
N SER A 67 6.19 -0.87 23.52
CA SER A 67 6.94 -0.83 22.28
C SER A 67 6.22 0.01 21.23
N CYS A 68 6.98 0.79 20.44
CA CYS A 68 6.41 1.51 19.31
C CYS A 68 6.26 0.55 18.11
N ALA A 69 5.05 0.45 17.58
CA ALA A 69 4.75 -0.27 16.35
C ALA A 69 4.55 0.72 15.21
N GLY A 70 5.41 0.60 14.19
CA GLY A 70 5.24 1.33 12.94
C GLY A 70 4.01 0.84 12.15
N GLU A 71 3.66 1.52 11.07
CA GLU A 71 2.45 1.24 10.27
C GLU A 71 2.38 -0.21 9.72
N ASN A 72 3.52 -0.85 9.51
CA ASN A 72 3.65 -2.25 9.07
C ASN A 72 3.59 -3.27 10.23
N GLY A 73 3.47 -2.82 11.47
CA GLY A 73 3.48 -3.66 12.68
C GLY A 73 4.88 -4.06 13.15
N MET A 74 5.95 -3.55 12.54
CA MET A 74 7.32 -3.75 13.01
C MET A 74 7.55 -2.93 14.28
N ILE A 75 8.18 -3.58 15.26
CA ILE A 75 8.49 -2.97 16.55
C ILE A 75 9.86 -2.29 16.45
N SER A 76 9.92 -0.98 16.65
CA SER A 76 11.15 -0.19 16.51
C SER A 76 11.89 -0.01 17.83
N GLU A 77 11.17 0.23 18.93
CA GLU A 77 11.75 0.55 20.24
C GLU A 77 10.88 -0.03 21.36
N SER A 78 11.48 -0.38 22.51
CA SER A 78 10.77 -0.83 23.71
C SER A 78 11.31 -0.10 24.94
N ALA A 79 10.42 0.51 25.71
CA ALA A 79 10.74 1.21 26.95
C ALA A 79 10.07 0.49 28.15
N GLU A 80 10.83 0.30 29.22
CA GLU A 80 10.28 -0.13 30.51
C GLU A 80 9.62 1.07 31.20
N LEU A 81 8.40 0.89 31.70
CA LEU A 81 7.63 1.89 32.42
C LEU A 81 7.32 1.41 33.84
N ASP A 82 7.22 2.36 34.77
CA ASP A 82 6.63 2.09 36.07
C ASP A 82 5.11 1.82 35.95
N GLU A 83 4.56 1.10 36.94
CA GLU A 83 3.16 0.69 36.95
C GLU A 83 2.17 1.88 36.86
N PRO A 84 2.27 2.94 37.70
CA PRO A 84 1.41 4.12 37.57
C PRO A 84 1.40 4.72 36.16
N THR A 85 2.57 4.85 35.54
CA THR A 85 2.71 5.41 34.19
C THR A 85 2.03 4.50 33.15
N PHE A 86 2.27 3.19 33.21
CA PHE A 86 1.65 2.22 32.32
C PHE A 86 0.11 2.22 32.42
N TYR A 87 -0.44 2.22 33.63
CA TYR A 87 -1.89 2.22 33.86
C TYR A 87 -2.53 3.55 33.41
N THR A 88 -1.84 4.67 33.64
CA THR A 88 -2.30 5.99 33.17
C THR A 88 -2.36 6.03 31.64
N LEU A 89 -1.32 5.54 30.96
CA LEU A 89 -1.30 5.49 29.49
C LEU A 89 -2.37 4.56 28.95
N THR A 90 -2.52 3.37 29.55
CA THR A 90 -3.58 2.41 29.19
C THR A 90 -4.96 3.04 29.27
N LYS A 91 -5.26 3.76 30.36
CA LYS A 91 -6.53 4.49 30.50
C LYS A 91 -6.69 5.56 29.44
N ARG A 92 -5.64 6.33 29.14
CA ARG A 92 -5.69 7.36 28.09
C ARG A 92 -6.01 6.76 26.73
N ILE A 93 -5.32 5.71 26.32
CA ILE A 93 -5.52 5.06 25.02
C ILE A 93 -6.96 4.56 24.89
N LEU A 94 -7.50 3.91 25.92
CA LEU A 94 -8.91 3.49 25.95
C LEU A 94 -9.87 4.68 25.94
N SER A 95 -9.58 5.76 26.66
CA SER A 95 -10.42 6.96 26.63
C SER A 95 -10.35 7.73 25.30
N TYR A 96 -9.29 7.54 24.52
CA TYR A 96 -9.13 8.13 23.19
C TYR A 96 -9.73 7.28 22.07
N GLY A 97 -9.55 5.96 22.12
CA GLY A 97 -9.92 5.10 21.00
C GLY A 97 -9.22 5.51 19.70
N VAL A 98 -9.84 5.18 18.57
CA VAL A 98 -9.48 5.56 17.20
C VAL A 98 -10.56 6.48 16.62
N SER A 99 -10.15 7.51 15.87
CA SER A 99 -11.06 8.50 15.28
C SER A 99 -11.82 7.92 14.10
N ASP A 100 -13.11 8.24 13.98
CA ASP A 100 -13.99 7.87 12.86
C ASP A 100 -13.51 8.51 11.54
N THR A 101 -12.51 7.93 10.88
CA THR A 101 -11.96 8.44 9.61
C THR A 101 -11.96 7.39 8.51
N ALA A 102 -12.48 7.76 7.34
CA ALA A 102 -12.49 6.90 6.15
C ALA A 102 -11.10 6.71 5.51
N LEU A 103 -10.11 7.55 5.90
CA LEU A 103 -8.74 7.37 5.44
C LEU A 103 -8.14 6.19 6.20
N PRO A 104 -7.59 5.19 5.49
CA PRO A 104 -7.06 4.00 6.12
C PRO A 104 -5.76 4.34 6.84
N CYS A 105 -5.89 4.75 8.10
CA CYS A 105 -4.86 4.48 9.09
C CYS A 105 -4.95 2.99 9.47
N ASN A 106 -4.85 2.09 8.49
CA ASN A 106 -4.96 0.63 8.67
C ASN A 106 -3.98 0.12 9.74
N GLY A 107 -2.83 0.79 9.90
CA GLY A 107 -1.88 0.56 10.99
C GLY A 107 -2.42 0.94 12.38
N ILE A 108 -3.15 2.05 12.51
CA ILE A 108 -3.70 2.56 13.77
C ILE A 108 -4.81 1.63 14.29
N ASN A 109 -5.75 1.22 13.44
CA ASN A 109 -6.88 0.37 13.85
C ASN A 109 -6.43 -1.02 14.29
N ARG A 110 -5.57 -1.66 13.50
CA ARG A 110 -5.03 -2.98 13.84
C ARG A 110 -4.18 -2.91 15.10
N GLY A 111 -3.38 -1.86 15.26
CA GLY A 111 -2.59 -1.67 16.46
C GLY A 111 -3.45 -1.39 17.70
N TYR A 112 -4.55 -0.64 17.58
CA TYR A 112 -5.51 -0.46 18.67
C TYR A 112 -6.18 -1.79 19.08
N GLN A 113 -6.65 -2.59 18.12
CA GLN A 113 -7.20 -3.92 18.42
C GLN A 113 -6.17 -4.84 19.10
N ASN A 114 -4.92 -4.83 18.64
CA ASN A 114 -3.84 -5.61 19.25
C ASN A 114 -3.52 -5.13 20.66
N PHE A 115 -3.52 -3.81 20.89
CA PHE A 115 -3.41 -3.22 22.22
C PHE A 115 -4.52 -3.76 23.15
N VAL A 116 -5.79 -3.69 22.73
CA VAL A 116 -6.95 -4.17 23.51
C VAL A 116 -6.84 -5.67 23.79
N ARG A 117 -6.46 -6.50 22.80
CA ARG A 117 -6.22 -7.94 22.98
C ARG A 117 -5.14 -8.21 24.02
N ASN A 118 -4.05 -7.43 24.02
CA ASN A 118 -2.95 -7.62 24.97
C ASN A 118 -3.35 -7.24 26.40
N ILE A 119 -3.99 -6.09 26.61
CA ILE A 119 -4.43 -5.71 27.97
C ILE A 119 -5.46 -6.70 28.54
N LEU A 120 -6.29 -7.33 27.69
CA LEU A 120 -7.17 -8.43 28.08
C LEU A 120 -6.39 -9.69 28.42
N ARG A 121 -5.50 -10.13 27.52
CA ARG A 121 -4.67 -11.34 27.69
C ARG A 121 -3.88 -11.31 29.00
N TYR A 122 -3.34 -10.15 29.35
CA TYR A 122 -2.58 -9.95 30.58
C TYR A 122 -3.45 -9.64 31.81
N ASN A 123 -4.78 -9.67 31.68
CA ASN A 123 -5.72 -9.35 32.75
C ASN A 123 -5.46 -7.97 33.37
N ILE A 124 -5.07 -6.98 32.57
CA ILE A 124 -4.94 -5.56 32.97
C ILE A 124 -6.32 -4.92 33.06
N ILE A 125 -7.26 -5.34 32.20
CA ILE A 125 -8.67 -4.96 32.23
C ILE A 125 -9.52 -6.22 32.11
N SER A 126 -10.69 -6.23 32.75
CA SER A 126 -11.66 -7.32 32.57
C SER A 126 -12.57 -7.04 31.36
N GLU A 127 -13.18 -8.09 30.81
CA GLU A 127 -14.20 -7.92 29.76
C GLU A 127 -15.39 -7.06 30.23
N ALA A 128 -15.77 -7.16 31.51
CA ALA A 128 -16.85 -6.36 32.08
C ALA A 128 -16.51 -4.85 32.09
N GLU A 129 -15.26 -4.51 32.42
CA GLU A 129 -14.78 -3.13 32.38
C GLU A 129 -14.64 -2.62 30.94
N LEU A 130 -14.16 -3.46 30.00
CA LEU A 130 -14.16 -3.09 28.57
C LEU A 130 -15.56 -2.86 28.01
N ARG A 131 -16.57 -3.63 28.47
CA ARG A 131 -17.97 -3.36 28.12
C ARG A 131 -18.43 -1.98 28.61
N ARG A 132 -17.96 -1.52 29.78
CA ARG A 132 -18.22 -0.15 30.25
C ARG A 132 -17.52 0.90 29.39
N VAL A 133 -16.26 0.65 29.00
CA VAL A 133 -15.54 1.51 28.04
C VAL A 133 -16.34 1.64 26.74
N GLY A 134 -16.80 0.51 26.18
CA GLY A 134 -17.59 0.49 24.96
C GLY A 134 -18.92 1.24 25.07
N LYS A 135 -19.62 1.15 26.21
CA LYS A 135 -20.80 2.00 26.46
C LYS A 135 -20.47 3.49 26.43
N GLY A 136 -19.26 3.88 26.80
CA GLY A 136 -18.78 5.25 26.73
C GLY A 136 -18.51 5.76 25.31
N TYR A 137 -18.34 4.88 24.32
CA TYR A 137 -18.23 5.27 22.90
C TYR A 137 -19.58 5.54 22.23
N ARG A 138 -20.70 5.08 22.83
CA ARG A 138 -22.02 5.18 22.22
C ARG A 138 -22.53 6.61 22.15
N GLY A 139 -23.22 6.97 21.07
CA GLY A 139 -23.75 8.34 20.87
C GLY A 139 -22.68 9.44 20.82
N SER A 140 -21.40 9.05 20.78
CA SER A 140 -20.24 9.92 20.58
C SER A 140 -19.58 9.54 19.24
N HIS A 141 -18.82 10.44 18.63
CA HIS A 141 -18.19 10.26 17.31
C HIS A 141 -17.02 9.23 17.34
N TRP A 142 -17.27 8.02 17.84
CA TRP A 142 -16.30 6.94 18.09
C TRP A 142 -16.81 5.56 17.66
N ILE A 143 -17.58 5.51 16.57
CA ILE A 143 -18.15 4.26 16.03
C ILE A 143 -17.06 3.25 15.69
N GLU A 144 -15.93 3.71 15.14
CA GLU A 144 -14.82 2.86 14.78
C GLU A 144 -14.13 2.23 15.99
N SER A 145 -14.01 3.00 17.09
CA SER A 145 -13.50 2.51 18.36
C SER A 145 -14.39 1.42 18.95
N LEU A 146 -15.71 1.66 18.92
CA LEU A 146 -16.70 0.70 19.38
C LEU A 146 -16.68 -0.58 18.53
N TYR A 147 -16.57 -0.43 17.21
CA TYR A 147 -16.47 -1.55 16.27
C TYR A 147 -15.20 -2.38 16.54
N CYS A 148 -14.06 -1.72 16.71
CA CYS A 148 -12.79 -2.39 17.04
C CYS A 148 -12.86 -3.12 18.40
N LEU A 149 -13.53 -2.55 19.41
CA LEU A 149 -13.74 -3.24 20.68
C LEU A 149 -14.64 -4.47 20.52
N GLN A 150 -15.74 -4.38 19.77
CA GLN A 150 -16.66 -5.49 19.51
C GLN A 150 -15.96 -6.67 18.80
N GLU A 151 -15.03 -6.39 17.88
CA GLU A 151 -14.23 -7.42 17.20
C GLU A 151 -13.25 -8.14 18.15
N VAL A 152 -12.92 -7.54 19.30
CA VAL A 152 -12.06 -8.15 20.33
C VAL A 152 -12.89 -8.83 21.42
N VAL A 153 -13.98 -8.20 21.86
CA VAL A 153 -14.92 -8.71 22.85
C VAL A 153 -16.28 -8.87 22.16
N PRO A 154 -16.61 -10.07 21.67
CA PRO A 154 -17.90 -10.33 21.04
C PRO A 154 -19.07 -9.99 21.97
N ASP A 155 -20.16 -9.55 21.34
CA ASP A 155 -21.41 -9.15 22.01
C ASP A 155 -21.23 -8.03 23.04
N LEU A 156 -20.20 -7.19 22.91
CA LEU A 156 -19.94 -6.05 23.80
C LEU A 156 -21.14 -5.09 23.85
N ILE A 157 -21.79 -4.86 22.71
CA ILE A 157 -23.16 -4.34 22.63
C ILE A 157 -24.02 -5.22 21.72
N THR A 158 -25.33 -5.17 21.92
CA THR A 158 -26.30 -5.99 21.18
C THR A 158 -26.51 -5.50 19.75
N LYS A 159 -27.05 -6.37 18.88
CA LYS A 159 -27.37 -6.01 17.49
C LYS A 159 -28.41 -4.89 17.42
N GLU A 160 -29.37 -4.88 18.33
CA GLU A 160 -30.39 -3.85 18.46
C GLU A 160 -29.77 -2.50 18.84
N GLU A 161 -28.76 -2.50 19.72
CA GLU A 161 -28.02 -1.29 20.06
C GLU A 161 -27.24 -0.77 18.86
N TRP A 162 -26.58 -1.64 18.09
CA TRP A 162 -25.91 -1.24 16.85
C TRP A 162 -26.86 -0.59 15.83
N LYS A 163 -28.10 -1.07 15.70
CA LYS A 163 -29.11 -0.42 14.84
C LYS A 163 -29.41 1.03 15.25
N SER A 164 -29.29 1.35 16.54
CA SER A 164 -29.42 2.72 17.03
C SER A 164 -28.21 3.57 16.63
N GLU A 165 -27.01 3.00 16.58
CA GLU A 165 -25.80 3.72 16.15
C GLU A 165 -25.79 3.96 14.63
N VAL A 166 -26.39 3.05 13.84
CA VAL A 166 -26.59 3.25 12.38
C VAL A 166 -27.35 4.55 12.11
N THR A 167 -28.45 4.81 12.82
CA THR A 167 -29.30 5.99 12.57
C THR A 167 -28.67 7.30 13.00
N GLN A 168 -27.68 7.24 13.89
CA GLN A 168 -26.95 8.40 14.42
C GLN A 168 -25.63 8.66 13.69
N SER A 169 -25.22 7.75 12.80
CA SER A 169 -23.96 7.83 12.08
C SER A 169 -23.93 9.01 11.10
N LEU A 170 -22.82 9.77 11.11
CA LEU A 170 -22.69 11.02 10.35
C LEU A 170 -22.01 10.86 8.98
N ASN A 171 -21.42 9.70 8.70
CA ASN A 171 -20.73 9.42 7.45
C ASN A 171 -20.90 7.95 7.02
N ASP A 172 -20.65 7.68 5.74
CA ASP A 172 -20.87 6.37 5.14
C ASP A 172 -19.97 5.28 5.73
N TYR A 173 -18.78 5.65 6.21
CA TYR A 173 -17.86 4.75 6.90
C TYR A 173 -18.48 4.20 8.20
N CYS A 174 -18.99 5.08 9.05
CA CYS A 174 -19.63 4.71 10.32
C CYS A 174 -20.91 3.90 10.09
N VAL A 175 -21.67 4.23 9.05
CA VAL A 175 -22.87 3.48 8.65
C VAL A 175 -22.49 2.04 8.31
N ILE A 176 -21.46 1.83 7.47
CA ILE A 176 -21.02 0.49 7.08
C ILE A 176 -20.55 -0.33 8.29
N LEU A 177 -19.71 0.25 9.15
CA LEU A 177 -19.24 -0.44 10.36
C LEU A 177 -20.42 -0.84 11.26
N SER A 178 -21.35 0.08 11.48
CA SER A 178 -22.52 -0.15 12.34
C SER A 178 -23.47 -1.19 11.76
N GLU A 179 -23.73 -1.17 10.45
CA GLU A 179 -24.55 -2.18 9.76
C GLU A 179 -23.93 -3.58 9.84
N LEU A 180 -22.63 -3.69 9.59
CA LEU A 180 -21.91 -4.96 9.71
C LEU A 180 -21.96 -5.50 11.16
N ALA A 181 -21.78 -4.63 12.16
CA ALA A 181 -21.84 -5.02 13.56
C ALA A 181 -23.27 -5.33 14.04
N ALA A 182 -24.29 -4.70 13.46
CA ALA A 182 -25.70 -5.06 13.66
C ALA A 182 -26.06 -6.43 13.06
N GLY A 183 -25.14 -7.05 12.31
CA GLY A 183 -25.31 -8.35 11.68
C GLY A 183 -26.02 -8.28 10.32
N THR A 184 -26.08 -7.10 9.70
CA THR A 184 -26.51 -6.96 8.31
C THR A 184 -25.55 -7.71 7.40
N LEU A 185 -26.08 -8.47 6.44
CA LEU A 185 -25.26 -9.24 5.51
C LEU A 185 -24.32 -8.31 4.74
N PRO A 186 -23.02 -8.63 4.64
CA PRO A 186 -22.05 -7.80 3.91
C PRO A 186 -22.48 -7.48 2.47
N ASP A 187 -23.17 -8.40 1.77
CA ASP A 187 -23.72 -8.14 0.44
C ASP A 187 -24.83 -7.09 0.41
N THR A 188 -25.68 -7.03 1.44
CA THR A 188 -26.72 -5.99 1.56
C THR A 188 -26.06 -4.61 1.75
N VAL A 189 -25.01 -4.55 2.58
CA VAL A 189 -24.22 -3.33 2.77
C VAL A 189 -23.51 -2.93 1.48
N ARG A 190 -22.95 -3.90 0.73
CA ARG A 190 -22.39 -3.66 -0.60
C ARG A 190 -23.43 -3.07 -1.55
N MET A 191 -24.62 -3.66 -1.65
CA MET A 191 -25.67 -3.14 -2.54
C MET A 191 -26.07 -1.69 -2.22
N TRP A 192 -26.10 -1.34 -0.92
CA TRP A 192 -26.30 0.02 -0.48
C TRP A 192 -25.15 0.93 -0.94
N LEU A 193 -23.90 0.51 -0.75
CA LEU A 193 -22.71 1.27 -1.17
C LEU A 193 -22.65 1.44 -2.70
N ASP A 194 -22.94 0.38 -3.46
CA ASP A 194 -23.01 0.38 -4.93
C ASP A 194 -24.01 1.42 -5.44
N SER A 195 -25.13 1.61 -4.71
CA SER A 195 -26.18 2.58 -5.03
C SER A 195 -25.77 4.02 -4.80
N ARG A 196 -24.84 4.27 -3.87
CA ARG A 196 -24.34 5.60 -3.51
C ARG A 196 -23.14 6.04 -4.33
N LEU A 197 -22.43 5.09 -4.94
CA LEU A 197 -21.35 5.44 -5.88
C LEU A 197 -21.96 6.30 -7.03
N PRO A 198 -21.35 7.44 -7.41
CA PRO A 198 -21.89 8.36 -8.44
C PRO A 198 -21.99 7.76 -9.85
N ARG A 199 -23.20 7.64 -10.43
CA ARG A 199 -23.54 6.83 -11.64
C ARG A 199 -23.04 7.33 -13.01
N GLN A 200 -21.96 8.11 -13.08
CA GLN A 200 -21.37 8.77 -14.26
C GLN A 200 -22.13 9.98 -14.83
N SER A 201 -21.41 11.12 -14.83
CA SER A 201 -21.21 12.06 -15.95
C SER A 201 -20.65 13.37 -15.37
N GLY A 202 -19.37 13.69 -15.61
CA GLY A 202 -18.78 15.01 -15.32
C GLY A 202 -18.17 15.21 -13.92
N ASP A 203 -18.59 14.45 -12.90
CA ASP A 203 -18.14 14.59 -11.50
C ASP A 203 -17.30 13.37 -11.01
N GLU A 204 -16.55 12.70 -11.89
CA GLU A 204 -15.57 11.69 -11.46
C GLU A 204 -14.33 12.38 -10.87
N SER A 205 -14.53 13.05 -9.74
CA SER A 205 -13.47 13.70 -8.98
C SER A 205 -12.60 12.67 -8.25
N GLU A 206 -11.34 13.03 -7.99
CA GLU A 206 -10.41 12.26 -7.16
C GLU A 206 -11.03 11.85 -5.81
N SER A 207 -11.89 12.71 -5.25
CA SER A 207 -12.59 12.44 -3.99
C SER A 207 -13.41 11.15 -4.06
N THR A 208 -14.01 10.81 -5.20
CA THR A 208 -14.82 9.59 -5.32
C THR A 208 -14.00 8.32 -5.05
N PHE A 209 -12.79 8.20 -5.59
CA PHE A 209 -11.95 7.04 -5.28
C PHE A 209 -11.50 7.08 -3.82
N ARG A 210 -11.03 8.23 -3.33
CA ARG A 210 -10.56 8.39 -1.95
C ARG A 210 -11.65 8.08 -0.91
N ASP A 211 -12.89 8.44 -1.20
CA ASP A 211 -14.02 8.31 -0.29
C ASP A 211 -14.61 6.89 -0.29
N PHE A 212 -14.64 6.22 -1.44
CA PHE A 212 -15.31 4.92 -1.58
C PHE A 212 -14.36 3.72 -1.54
N ALA A 213 -13.13 3.84 -2.05
CA ALA A 213 -12.19 2.72 -2.12
C ALA A 213 -11.89 2.10 -0.73
N PRO A 214 -11.67 2.90 0.34
CA PRO A 214 -11.53 2.36 1.70
C PRO A 214 -12.79 1.61 2.19
N LEU A 215 -13.99 2.08 1.82
CA LEU A 215 -15.25 1.44 2.20
C LEU A 215 -15.41 0.05 1.55
N TYR A 216 -15.05 -0.06 0.27
CA TYR A 216 -15.02 -1.36 -0.40
C TYR A 216 -13.94 -2.29 0.17
N ALA A 217 -12.81 -1.75 0.63
CA ALA A 217 -11.78 -2.57 1.28
C ALA A 217 -12.29 -3.26 2.56
N ILE A 218 -13.14 -2.60 3.35
CA ILE A 218 -13.81 -3.20 4.51
C ILE A 218 -14.63 -4.42 4.05
N LEU A 219 -15.46 -4.26 3.02
CA LEU A 219 -16.33 -5.34 2.52
C LEU A 219 -15.53 -6.51 1.92
N VAL A 220 -14.45 -6.21 1.19
CA VAL A 220 -13.51 -7.23 0.69
C VAL A 220 -12.89 -8.02 1.84
N SER A 221 -12.51 -7.36 2.94
CA SER A 221 -11.94 -8.04 4.11
C SER A 221 -12.93 -9.02 4.77
N LYS A 222 -14.24 -8.83 4.54
CA LYS A 222 -15.33 -9.71 4.98
C LYS A 222 -15.71 -10.75 3.91
N GLY A 223 -14.92 -10.89 2.84
CA GLY A 223 -15.09 -11.90 1.79
C GLY A 223 -16.04 -11.51 0.65
N VAL A 224 -16.48 -10.24 0.59
CA VAL A 224 -17.38 -9.78 -0.46
C VAL A 224 -16.60 -9.32 -1.68
N GLY A 225 -16.94 -9.86 -2.85
CA GLY A 225 -16.39 -9.41 -4.13
C GLY A 225 -16.96 -8.06 -4.58
N ILE A 226 -16.15 -7.25 -5.27
CA ILE A 226 -16.62 -6.01 -5.91
C ILE A 226 -17.09 -6.37 -7.32
N ALA A 227 -18.31 -5.99 -7.69
CA ALA A 227 -18.85 -6.30 -9.00
C ALA A 227 -18.05 -5.58 -10.13
N PRO A 228 -17.86 -6.19 -11.31
CA PRO A 228 -17.07 -5.59 -12.40
C PRO A 228 -17.48 -4.14 -12.79
N PRO A 229 -18.78 -3.78 -12.87
CA PRO A 229 -19.17 -2.40 -13.17
C PRO A 229 -18.73 -1.40 -12.10
N ILE A 230 -18.65 -1.83 -10.84
CA ILE A 230 -18.23 -1.01 -9.71
C ILE A 230 -16.70 -0.89 -9.69
N GLN A 231 -15.99 -2.00 -9.93
CA GLN A 231 -14.54 -1.99 -10.10
C GLN A 231 -14.11 -1.02 -11.22
N LYS A 232 -14.80 -1.06 -12.37
CA LYS A 232 -14.55 -0.15 -13.50
C LYS A 232 -14.70 1.31 -13.08
N ARG A 233 -15.79 1.64 -12.38
CA ARG A 233 -16.09 3.01 -11.95
C ARG A 233 -15.11 3.55 -10.91
N LEU A 234 -14.73 2.72 -9.93
CA LEU A 234 -13.68 3.07 -8.97
C LEU A 234 -12.36 3.34 -9.68
N LEU A 235 -11.97 2.47 -10.62
CA LEU A 235 -10.74 2.64 -11.37
C LEU A 235 -10.76 3.90 -12.25
N LEU A 236 -11.88 4.20 -12.92
CA LEU A 236 -12.03 5.43 -13.69
C LEU A 236 -11.91 6.68 -12.79
N SER A 237 -12.54 6.67 -11.61
CA SER A 237 -12.38 7.75 -10.63
C SER A 237 -10.94 7.90 -10.13
N PHE A 238 -10.21 6.79 -9.96
CA PHE A 238 -8.79 6.82 -9.63
C PHE A 238 -7.97 7.47 -10.74
N LEU A 239 -8.16 7.02 -11.99
CA LEU A 239 -7.47 7.54 -13.16
C LEU A 239 -7.74 9.05 -13.30
N ASN A 240 -9.01 9.47 -13.28
CA ASN A 240 -9.40 10.88 -13.38
C ASN A 240 -8.85 11.76 -12.26
N GLY A 241 -8.66 11.19 -11.07
CA GLY A 241 -8.17 11.94 -9.91
C GLY A 241 -6.65 12.09 -9.79
N ARG A 242 -5.86 11.23 -10.45
CA ARG A 242 -4.42 11.07 -10.15
C ARG A 242 -3.47 11.17 -11.33
N PHE A 243 -3.89 11.72 -12.47
CA PHE A 243 -2.90 12.22 -13.41
C PHE A 243 -2.20 13.44 -12.81
N LEU A 244 -1.13 13.16 -12.04
CA LEU A 244 0.11 13.91 -11.81
C LEU A 244 0.66 13.51 -10.43
N VAL A 245 1.81 12.81 -10.42
CA VAL A 245 2.71 12.49 -9.29
C VAL A 245 2.54 11.10 -8.64
N ASP A 246 3.48 10.20 -8.96
CA ASP A 246 3.99 9.05 -8.18
C ASP A 246 3.06 7.90 -7.69
N SER A 247 1.86 7.71 -8.24
CA SER A 247 1.01 6.57 -7.83
C SER A 247 0.68 5.58 -8.93
N GLU A 248 1.41 4.46 -8.92
CA GLU A 248 1.11 3.24 -9.69
C GLU A 248 -0.22 2.61 -9.20
N ILE A 249 -1.06 2.12 -10.12
CA ILE A 249 -2.34 1.48 -9.77
C ILE A 249 -2.13 0.34 -8.76
N ARG A 250 -1.08 -0.46 -8.97
CA ARG A 250 -0.73 -1.58 -8.08
C ARG A 250 -0.48 -1.12 -6.66
N LYS A 251 0.27 -0.02 -6.49
CA LYS A 251 0.60 0.55 -5.19
C LYS A 251 -0.66 1.07 -4.50
N ALA A 252 -1.47 1.87 -5.19
CA ALA A 252 -2.70 2.44 -4.62
C ALA A 252 -3.69 1.37 -4.16
N TYR A 253 -3.87 0.30 -4.96
CA TYR A 253 -4.73 -0.82 -4.58
C TYR A 253 -4.12 -1.67 -3.45
N ALA A 254 -2.80 -1.90 -3.46
CA ALA A 254 -2.11 -2.64 -2.41
C ALA A 254 -2.18 -1.94 -1.05
N ASP A 255 -1.98 -0.62 -1.01
CA ASP A 255 -2.06 0.20 0.21
C ASP A 255 -3.45 0.09 0.88
N LEU A 256 -4.50 -0.01 0.05
CA LEU A 256 -5.89 -0.20 0.48
C LEU A 256 -6.28 -1.67 0.67
N ARG A 257 -5.42 -2.62 0.33
CA ARG A 257 -5.72 -4.07 0.27
C ARG A 257 -6.91 -4.40 -0.64
N LEU A 258 -7.10 -3.60 -1.68
CA LEU A 258 -8.09 -3.88 -2.71
C LEU A 258 -7.52 -4.87 -3.73
N PRO A 259 -8.33 -5.82 -4.21
CA PRO A 259 -7.92 -6.68 -5.31
C PRO A 259 -7.77 -5.83 -6.57
N ILE A 260 -6.69 -6.08 -7.31
CA ILE A 260 -6.53 -5.51 -8.65
C ILE A 260 -7.70 -5.98 -9.51
N PRO A 261 -8.39 -5.09 -10.25
CA PRO A 261 -9.49 -5.49 -11.12
C PRO A 261 -9.04 -6.50 -12.17
N ASP A 262 -9.96 -7.34 -12.61
CA ASP A 262 -9.66 -8.31 -13.66
C ASP A 262 -9.23 -7.62 -14.96
N LYS A 263 -8.46 -8.34 -15.78
CA LYS A 263 -7.84 -7.80 -17.00
C LYS A 263 -8.85 -7.15 -17.95
N GLU A 264 -10.05 -7.70 -18.06
CA GLU A 264 -11.13 -7.15 -18.90
C GLU A 264 -11.67 -5.82 -18.36
N VAL A 265 -11.79 -5.70 -17.04
CA VAL A 265 -12.21 -4.47 -16.36
C VAL A 265 -11.14 -3.39 -16.51
N LEU A 266 -9.87 -3.75 -16.28
CA LEU A 266 -8.72 -2.87 -16.51
C LEU A 266 -8.71 -2.36 -17.96
N ALA A 267 -8.78 -3.27 -18.93
CA ALA A 267 -8.76 -2.90 -20.35
C ALA A 267 -9.93 -1.97 -20.71
N SER A 268 -11.13 -2.26 -20.23
CA SER A 268 -12.30 -1.43 -20.50
C SER A 268 -12.21 -0.05 -19.83
N ALA A 269 -11.78 0.04 -18.58
CA ALA A 269 -11.60 1.32 -17.89
C ALA A 269 -10.51 2.18 -18.54
N MET A 270 -9.37 1.57 -18.87
CA MET A 270 -8.26 2.26 -19.52
C MET A 270 -8.65 2.79 -20.89
N LYS A 271 -9.41 2.02 -21.66
CA LYS A 271 -9.96 2.47 -22.94
C LYS A 271 -10.85 3.70 -22.77
N ASP A 272 -11.88 3.61 -21.93
CA ASP A 272 -12.81 4.71 -21.68
C ASP A 272 -12.08 5.97 -21.21
N PHE A 273 -11.09 5.80 -20.33
CA PHE A 273 -10.26 6.90 -19.84
C PHE A 273 -9.43 7.54 -20.97
N ILE A 274 -8.69 6.75 -21.76
CA ILE A 274 -7.87 7.25 -22.87
C ILE A 274 -8.73 7.99 -23.90
N GLU A 275 -9.94 7.49 -24.20
CA GLU A 275 -10.88 8.08 -25.14
C GLU A 275 -11.47 9.41 -24.63
N SER A 276 -11.56 9.57 -23.30
CA SER A 276 -12.04 10.81 -22.65
C SER A 276 -11.00 11.94 -22.62
N LEU A 277 -9.72 11.64 -22.86
CA LEU A 277 -8.65 12.62 -22.75
C LEU A 277 -8.56 13.53 -23.98
N ASP A 278 -8.63 14.84 -23.75
CA ASP A 278 -8.35 15.85 -24.79
C ASP A 278 -6.89 15.81 -25.27
N TYR A 279 -5.97 15.37 -24.40
CA TYR A 279 -4.54 15.28 -24.70
C TYR A 279 -3.94 13.97 -24.20
N PRO A 280 -3.04 13.34 -24.98
CA PRO A 280 -2.39 12.12 -24.55
C PRO A 280 -1.67 12.23 -23.20
N ALA A 281 -1.89 11.27 -22.30
CA ALA A 281 -1.20 11.16 -21.02
C ALA A 281 -0.20 9.99 -21.05
N SER A 282 1.07 10.28 -21.34
CA SER A 282 2.11 9.29 -21.65
C SER A 282 2.28 8.18 -20.60
N GLU A 283 2.03 8.52 -19.34
CA GLU A 283 2.20 7.67 -18.17
C GLU A 283 1.27 6.45 -18.23
N ILE A 284 0.10 6.58 -18.86
CA ILE A 284 -0.89 5.51 -18.99
C ILE A 284 -0.41 4.34 -19.87
N VAL A 285 0.55 4.62 -20.76
CA VAL A 285 1.09 3.60 -21.67
C VAL A 285 1.85 2.54 -20.87
N SER A 286 2.66 3.00 -19.92
CA SER A 286 3.43 2.14 -19.03
C SER A 286 2.53 1.24 -18.18
N GLU A 287 1.41 1.79 -17.67
CA GLU A 287 0.41 1.05 -16.92
C GLU A 287 -0.25 -0.03 -17.80
N CYS A 288 -0.73 0.34 -18.99
CA CYS A 288 -1.30 -0.62 -19.94
C CYS A 288 -0.34 -1.78 -20.25
N ARG A 289 0.94 -1.46 -20.50
CA ARG A 289 1.98 -2.46 -20.76
C ARG A 289 2.25 -3.34 -19.53
N SER A 290 2.32 -2.76 -18.33
CA SER A 290 2.62 -3.50 -17.09
C SER A 290 1.52 -4.51 -16.70
N PHE A 291 0.27 -4.21 -17.06
CA PHE A 291 -0.87 -5.13 -16.92
C PHE A 291 -1.05 -6.06 -18.14
N GLY A 292 -0.26 -5.87 -19.20
CA GLY A 292 -0.34 -6.64 -20.44
C GLY A 292 -1.69 -6.54 -21.14
N ILE A 293 -2.42 -5.43 -20.96
CA ILE A 293 -3.67 -5.13 -21.67
C ILE A 293 -3.36 -4.52 -23.04
N GLY A 294 -4.32 -4.54 -23.97
CA GLY A 294 -4.15 -3.90 -25.28
C GLY A 294 -4.38 -2.40 -25.21
N PHE A 295 -3.68 -1.62 -26.04
CA PHE A 295 -3.88 -0.18 -26.14
C PHE A 295 -4.94 0.13 -27.20
N PRO A 296 -5.82 1.13 -27.01
CA PRO A 296 -6.79 1.51 -28.04
C PRO A 296 -6.10 1.88 -29.36
N LYS A 297 -6.33 1.06 -30.41
CA LYS A 297 -5.63 1.17 -31.69
C LYS A 297 -5.78 2.54 -32.34
N GLU A 298 -6.95 3.16 -32.20
CA GLU A 298 -7.22 4.50 -32.75
C GLU A 298 -6.32 5.58 -32.13
N HIS A 299 -5.89 5.40 -30.88
CA HIS A 299 -5.04 6.35 -30.15
C HIS A 299 -3.55 5.98 -30.18
N ALA A 300 -3.21 4.71 -30.44
CA ALA A 300 -1.84 4.19 -30.34
C ALA A 300 -0.83 5.00 -31.18
N ARG A 301 -1.21 5.42 -32.40
CA ARG A 301 -0.34 6.23 -33.29
C ARG A 301 0.01 7.58 -32.68
N VAL A 302 -0.99 8.28 -32.14
CA VAL A 302 -0.82 9.62 -31.54
C VAL A 302 0.07 9.55 -30.30
N TYR A 303 -0.15 8.54 -29.45
CA TYR A 303 0.68 8.33 -28.28
C TYR A 303 2.12 7.94 -28.64
N ARG A 304 2.31 7.05 -29.63
CA ARG A 304 3.63 6.63 -30.12
C ARG A 304 4.42 7.83 -30.62
N ASP A 305 3.84 8.61 -31.51
CA ASP A 305 4.51 9.76 -32.11
C ASP A 305 4.86 10.83 -31.07
N ARG A 306 4.00 11.00 -30.04
CA ARG A 306 4.27 11.89 -28.91
C ARG A 306 5.39 11.38 -28.00
N LEU A 307 5.43 10.08 -27.69
CA LEU A 307 6.52 9.49 -26.92
C LEU A 307 7.85 9.63 -27.67
N LEU A 308 7.87 9.34 -28.96
CA LEU A 308 9.04 9.56 -29.83
C LEU A 308 9.48 11.03 -29.80
N ALA A 309 8.57 11.97 -29.95
CA ALA A 309 8.88 13.40 -29.94
C ALA A 309 9.43 13.90 -28.59
N ARG A 310 9.04 13.27 -27.48
CA ARG A 310 9.45 13.64 -26.11
C ARG A 310 10.65 12.86 -25.57
N GLY A 311 11.14 11.85 -26.29
CA GLY A 311 12.19 10.97 -25.76
C GLY A 311 11.67 10.00 -24.68
N GLY A 312 10.45 9.48 -24.84
CA GLY A 312 9.85 8.52 -23.91
C GLY A 312 10.52 7.15 -23.88
N ASP A 313 10.10 6.30 -22.95
CA ASP A 313 10.62 4.94 -22.77
C ASP A 313 10.48 4.09 -24.05
N LEU A 314 11.55 3.38 -24.40
CA LEU A 314 11.59 2.60 -25.64
C LEU A 314 10.59 1.44 -25.62
N GLU A 315 10.41 0.77 -24.47
CA GLU A 315 9.47 -0.36 -24.39
C GLU A 315 8.03 0.10 -24.57
N ASP A 316 7.67 1.27 -24.02
CA ASP A 316 6.38 1.91 -24.25
C ASP A 316 6.17 2.28 -25.72
N VAL A 317 7.19 2.82 -26.39
CA VAL A 317 7.13 3.12 -27.83
C VAL A 317 6.95 1.84 -28.67
N LEU A 318 7.75 0.80 -28.41
CA LEU A 318 7.67 -0.48 -29.12
C LEU A 318 6.33 -1.18 -28.89
N TYR A 319 5.80 -1.10 -27.68
CA TYR A 319 4.45 -1.54 -27.35
C TYR A 319 3.43 -0.82 -28.23
N LEU A 320 3.44 0.51 -28.31
CA LEU A 320 2.50 1.26 -29.15
C LEU A 320 2.67 1.03 -30.66
N VAL A 321 3.89 0.77 -31.15
CA VAL A 321 4.12 0.34 -32.56
C VAL A 321 3.36 -0.95 -32.84
N ARG A 322 3.43 -1.92 -31.93
CA ARG A 322 2.71 -3.19 -32.06
C ARG A 322 1.19 -2.98 -32.04
N GLU A 323 0.68 -2.18 -31.10
CA GLU A 323 -0.76 -1.92 -30.97
C GLU A 323 -1.31 -1.12 -32.15
N ALA A 324 -0.55 -0.16 -32.68
CA ALA A 324 -0.92 0.61 -33.88
C ALA A 324 -0.96 -0.27 -35.15
N GLY A 325 -0.17 -1.35 -35.18
CA GLY A 325 0.01 -2.22 -36.35
C GLY A 325 0.82 -1.57 -37.48
N GLU A 326 1.49 -0.46 -37.20
CA GLU A 326 2.37 0.23 -38.13
C GLU A 326 3.50 0.94 -37.37
N ASP A 327 4.62 1.16 -38.04
CA ASP A 327 5.74 1.90 -37.49
C ASP A 327 5.56 3.43 -37.63
N ALA A 328 6.34 4.20 -36.88
CA ALA A 328 6.40 5.65 -37.02
C ALA A 328 7.19 6.07 -38.26
N LYS A 329 7.02 7.33 -38.65
CA LYS A 329 7.80 7.90 -39.76
C LYS A 329 9.30 7.93 -39.42
N PRO A 330 10.20 7.67 -40.38
CA PRO A 330 11.64 7.64 -40.13
C PRO A 330 12.18 8.94 -39.50
N GLU A 331 11.61 10.10 -39.85
CA GLU A 331 12.03 11.40 -39.31
C GLU A 331 11.73 11.55 -37.80
N LEU A 332 10.71 10.86 -37.28
CA LEU A 332 10.44 10.82 -35.84
C LEU A 332 11.45 9.90 -35.13
N TRP A 333 11.77 8.76 -35.73
CA TRP A 333 12.78 7.84 -35.22
C TRP A 333 14.18 8.46 -35.20
N GLU A 334 14.54 9.20 -36.25
CA GLU A 334 15.82 9.91 -36.31
C GLU A 334 15.95 10.95 -35.19
N LYS A 335 14.91 11.78 -34.99
CA LYS A 335 14.88 12.78 -33.89
C LYS A 335 14.96 12.12 -32.52
N TYR A 336 14.20 11.05 -32.30
CA TYR A 336 14.23 10.28 -31.07
C TYR A 336 15.63 9.69 -30.83
N ALA A 337 16.21 9.03 -31.83
CA ALA A 337 17.52 8.40 -31.75
C ALA A 337 18.63 9.42 -31.46
N TYR A 338 18.59 10.58 -32.11
CA TYR A 338 19.53 11.67 -31.86
C TYR A 338 19.42 12.21 -30.43
N SER A 339 18.19 12.41 -29.93
CA SER A 339 17.97 12.86 -28.55
C SER A 339 18.47 11.82 -27.53
N ALA A 340 18.16 10.55 -27.75
CA ALA A 340 18.59 9.44 -26.92
C ALA A 340 20.13 9.29 -26.90
N LEU A 341 20.77 9.39 -28.06
CA LEU A 341 22.24 9.38 -28.17
C LEU A 341 22.86 10.55 -27.40
N ARG A 342 22.29 11.74 -27.51
CA ARG A 342 22.74 12.89 -26.72
C ARG A 342 22.58 12.66 -25.22
N GLY A 343 21.51 11.99 -24.81
CA GLY A 343 21.28 11.62 -23.42
C GLY A 343 22.31 10.62 -22.90
N TYR A 344 22.61 9.59 -23.69
CA TYR A 344 23.67 8.62 -23.42
C TYR A 344 25.04 9.31 -23.26
N LEU A 345 25.46 10.13 -24.23
CA LEU A 345 26.75 10.82 -24.19
C LEU A 345 26.89 11.82 -23.03
N ARG A 346 25.77 12.30 -22.49
CA ARG A 346 25.71 13.19 -21.34
C ARG A 346 25.66 12.47 -20.00
N LYS A 347 25.66 11.14 -20.00
CA LYS A 347 25.58 10.33 -18.79
C LYS A 347 24.33 10.61 -17.96
N PHE A 348 23.18 10.77 -18.62
CA PHE A 348 21.91 10.88 -17.90
C PHE A 348 21.62 9.58 -17.14
N PRO A 349 20.85 9.64 -16.03
CA PRO A 349 20.37 8.42 -15.37
C PRO A 349 19.76 7.45 -16.41
N GLN A 350 20.08 6.16 -16.29
CA GLN A 350 19.69 5.12 -17.28
C GLN A 350 20.40 5.25 -18.64
N GLU A 351 21.71 5.51 -18.63
CA GLU A 351 22.57 5.61 -19.82
C GLU A 351 22.38 4.46 -20.80
N SER A 352 22.29 3.22 -20.29
CA SER A 352 22.11 2.02 -21.10
C SER A 352 20.77 1.98 -21.85
N ASP A 353 19.70 2.49 -21.26
CA ASP A 353 18.39 2.58 -21.91
C ASP A 353 18.38 3.69 -22.96
N CYS A 354 19.06 4.82 -22.71
CA CYS A 354 19.30 5.86 -23.71
C CYS A 354 20.09 5.33 -24.91
N TYR A 355 21.15 4.55 -24.68
CA TYR A 355 21.92 3.94 -25.76
C TYR A 355 21.06 2.98 -26.59
N ARG A 356 20.30 2.12 -25.92
CA ARG A 356 19.40 1.18 -26.57
C ARG A 356 18.36 1.88 -27.43
N ALA A 357 17.76 2.95 -26.91
CA ALA A 357 16.83 3.81 -27.65
C ALA A 357 17.46 4.45 -28.89
N ALA A 358 18.72 4.91 -28.78
CA ALA A 358 19.47 5.47 -29.90
C ALA A 358 19.71 4.41 -31.00
N VAL A 359 20.26 3.25 -30.64
CA VAL A 359 20.54 2.16 -31.57
C VAL A 359 19.26 1.68 -32.26
N GLU A 360 18.19 1.48 -31.50
CA GLU A 360 16.93 0.98 -32.02
C GLU A 360 16.22 1.99 -32.94
N GLY A 361 16.32 3.30 -32.63
CA GLY A 361 15.80 4.34 -33.51
C GLY A 361 16.59 4.46 -34.80
N TYR A 362 17.93 4.47 -34.74
CA TYR A 362 18.76 4.47 -35.95
C TYR A 362 18.60 3.19 -36.78
N ARG A 363 18.41 2.02 -36.16
CA ARG A 363 18.08 0.78 -36.88
C ARG A 363 16.85 0.95 -37.77
N ARG A 364 15.78 1.56 -37.26
CA ARG A 364 14.55 1.81 -38.04
C ARG A 364 14.75 2.83 -39.16
N VAL A 365 15.56 3.86 -38.93
CA VAL A 365 15.95 4.83 -39.98
C VAL A 365 16.68 4.12 -41.13
N ALA A 366 17.64 3.26 -40.81
CA ALA A 366 18.36 2.46 -41.81
C ALA A 366 17.44 1.46 -42.54
N GLU A 367 16.52 0.81 -41.84
CA GLU A 367 15.53 -0.11 -42.45
C GLU A 367 14.57 0.59 -43.41
N ALA A 368 14.32 1.88 -43.21
CA ALA A 368 13.59 2.72 -44.15
C ALA A 368 14.45 3.16 -45.37
N GLY A 369 15.70 2.72 -45.47
CA GLY A 369 16.62 3.05 -46.56
C GLY A 369 17.28 4.42 -46.44
N ILE A 370 17.22 5.06 -45.27
CA ILE A 370 17.83 6.38 -45.04
C ILE A 370 19.24 6.18 -44.50
N ALA A 371 20.21 6.83 -45.14
CA ALA A 371 21.60 6.79 -44.71
C ALA A 371 21.77 7.52 -43.37
N ILE A 372 22.47 6.87 -42.43
CA ILE A 372 22.85 7.47 -41.16
C ILE A 372 24.25 8.07 -41.32
N ASP A 373 24.46 9.27 -40.76
CA ASP A 373 25.77 9.92 -40.76
C ASP A 373 26.83 8.98 -40.15
N HIS A 374 27.95 8.82 -40.87
CA HIS A 374 29.05 7.97 -40.44
C HIS A 374 29.56 8.34 -39.04
N SER A 375 29.63 9.63 -38.72
CA SER A 375 30.06 10.12 -37.41
C SER A 375 29.14 9.68 -36.27
N ILE A 376 27.86 9.45 -36.55
CA ILE A 376 26.90 8.90 -35.58
C ILE A 376 27.15 7.41 -35.39
N THR A 377 27.30 6.66 -36.48
CA THR A 377 27.53 5.21 -36.41
C THR A 377 28.84 4.85 -35.72
N GLU A 378 29.90 5.64 -35.91
CA GLU A 378 31.18 5.44 -35.22
C GLU A 378 31.05 5.71 -33.72
N ARG A 379 30.34 6.78 -33.31
CA ARG A 379 30.06 7.06 -31.90
C ARG A 379 29.29 5.94 -31.20
N LEU A 380 28.37 5.27 -31.91
CA LEU A 380 27.66 4.12 -31.35
C LEU A 380 28.60 2.93 -31.14
N VAL A 381 29.57 2.71 -32.02
CA VAL A 381 30.56 1.63 -31.91
C VAL A 381 31.61 1.91 -30.82
N GLU A 382 31.98 3.18 -30.60
CA GLU A 382 32.88 3.60 -29.52
C GLU A 382 32.38 3.22 -28.12
N ALA A 383 31.08 2.95 -27.96
CA ALA A 383 30.50 2.45 -26.72
C ALA A 383 30.94 1.02 -26.36
N VAL A 384 31.80 0.38 -27.17
CA VAL A 384 32.30 -0.98 -26.90
C VAL A 384 32.98 -1.09 -25.54
N ASP A 385 33.62 -0.04 -25.04
CA ASP A 385 34.28 -0.04 -23.72
C ASP A 385 33.31 0.27 -22.56
N ASP A 386 32.03 0.54 -22.84
CA ASP A 386 31.02 0.84 -21.82
C ASP A 386 30.37 -0.45 -21.27
N ALA A 387 30.64 -0.74 -20.00
CA ALA A 387 30.11 -1.90 -19.28
C ALA A 387 28.57 -1.89 -19.14
N SER A 388 27.93 -0.72 -19.21
CA SER A 388 26.48 -0.58 -19.07
C SER A 388 25.71 -0.97 -20.34
N VAL A 389 26.38 -0.94 -21.50
CA VAL A 389 25.74 -1.21 -22.79
C VAL A 389 25.58 -2.72 -23.01
N ARG A 390 24.41 -3.12 -23.52
CA ARG A 390 24.12 -4.53 -23.80
C ARG A 390 24.83 -4.98 -25.08
N MET A 391 25.41 -6.18 -25.04
CA MET A 391 26.12 -6.78 -26.19
C MET A 391 25.27 -6.83 -27.47
N ARG A 392 23.97 -7.10 -27.34
CA ARG A 392 23.02 -7.12 -28.48
C ARG A 392 22.91 -5.75 -29.18
N ASP A 393 22.91 -4.68 -28.39
CA ASP A 393 22.76 -3.32 -28.91
C ASP A 393 24.07 -2.89 -29.58
N LEU A 394 25.22 -3.26 -29.01
CA LEU A 394 26.54 -3.09 -29.65
C LEU A 394 26.63 -3.81 -31.00
N ILE A 395 26.24 -5.09 -31.06
CA ILE A 395 26.21 -5.85 -32.33
C ILE A 395 25.37 -5.12 -33.38
N THR A 396 24.26 -4.50 -32.96
CA THR A 396 23.40 -3.72 -33.85
C THR A 396 24.10 -2.43 -34.29
N ALA A 397 24.80 -1.72 -33.40
CA ALA A 397 25.62 -0.56 -33.74
C ALA A 397 26.72 -0.91 -34.76
N TYR A 398 27.44 -2.02 -34.58
CA TYR A 398 28.45 -2.49 -35.54
C TYR A 398 27.84 -2.76 -36.92
N ARG A 399 26.62 -3.33 -36.98
CA ARG A 399 25.90 -3.52 -38.24
C ARG A 399 25.52 -2.19 -38.89
N LEU A 400 25.05 -1.21 -38.10
CA LEU A 400 24.72 0.13 -38.59
C LEU A 400 25.95 0.85 -39.17
N ALA A 401 27.13 0.65 -38.57
CA ALA A 401 28.40 1.15 -39.08
C ALA A 401 28.95 0.37 -40.29
N GLY A 402 28.22 -0.61 -40.82
CA GLY A 402 28.65 -1.43 -41.96
C GLY A 402 29.85 -2.34 -41.65
N ARG A 403 30.13 -2.61 -40.37
CA ARG A 403 31.27 -3.42 -39.94
C ARG A 403 30.97 -4.90 -40.13
N ASN A 404 31.93 -5.65 -40.66
CA ASN A 404 31.80 -7.10 -40.78
C ASN A 404 31.95 -7.76 -39.40
N LEU A 405 30.85 -8.28 -38.86
CA LEU A 405 30.82 -8.99 -37.58
C LEU A 405 31.68 -10.26 -37.55
N LYS A 406 32.10 -10.77 -38.71
CA LYS A 406 33.02 -11.91 -38.82
C LYS A 406 34.49 -11.51 -38.88
N SER A 407 34.80 -10.21 -38.86
CA SER A 407 36.20 -9.76 -38.90
C SER A 407 36.89 -9.97 -37.55
N GLU A 408 38.16 -10.37 -37.58
CA GLU A 408 38.97 -10.58 -36.37
C GLU A 408 39.02 -9.34 -35.48
N LEU A 409 39.04 -8.14 -36.08
CA LEU A 409 39.02 -6.88 -35.34
C LEU A 409 37.73 -6.70 -34.53
N VAL A 410 36.56 -6.92 -35.13
CA VAL A 410 35.27 -6.77 -34.44
C VAL A 410 35.08 -7.88 -33.41
N ILE A 411 35.45 -9.12 -33.75
CA ILE A 411 35.39 -10.25 -32.83
C ILE A 411 36.27 -9.96 -31.60
N GLY A 412 37.53 -9.57 -31.79
CA GLY A 412 38.44 -9.27 -30.69
C GLY A 412 37.97 -8.09 -29.82
N GLN A 413 37.26 -7.11 -30.40
CA GLN A 413 36.64 -6.02 -29.63
C GLN A 413 35.45 -6.51 -28.79
N LEU A 414 34.58 -7.35 -29.35
CA LEU A 414 33.43 -7.93 -28.63
C LEU A 414 33.88 -8.94 -27.56
N GLU A 415 34.91 -9.74 -27.83
CA GLU A 415 35.51 -10.69 -26.89
C GLU A 415 36.14 -9.97 -25.69
N ARG A 416 36.96 -8.93 -25.96
CA ARG A 416 37.50 -8.07 -24.90
C ARG A 416 36.38 -7.52 -24.02
N ARG A 417 35.28 -7.08 -24.61
CA ARG A 417 34.12 -6.54 -23.88
C ARG A 417 33.38 -7.61 -23.05
N LEU A 418 33.43 -8.89 -23.45
CA LEU A 418 32.93 -9.98 -22.61
C LEU A 418 33.82 -10.20 -21.39
N GLU A 419 35.15 -10.13 -21.56
CA GLU A 419 36.13 -10.30 -20.48
C GLU A 419 36.03 -9.19 -19.41
N TYR A 420 35.74 -7.95 -19.80
CA TYR A 420 35.58 -6.82 -18.86
C TYR A 420 34.24 -6.76 -18.10
N SER A 421 33.27 -7.63 -18.41
CA SER A 421 31.96 -7.68 -17.72
C SER A 421 31.80 -8.82 -16.73
N HIS A 422 32.85 -9.62 -16.57
CA HIS A 422 33.05 -10.55 -15.46
C HIS A 422 34.01 -9.92 -14.46
#